data_AF-A0A3M0HKG2-F1
#
_entry.id   AF-A0A3M0HKG2-F1
#
_cell.length_a   1.000
_cell.length_b   1.000
_cell.length_c   1.000
_cell.angle_alpha   90.00
_cell.angle_beta   90.00
_cell.angle_gamma   90.00
#
_symmetry.space_group_name_H-M   'P 1'
#
loop_
_entity.id
_entity.type
_entity.pdbx_description
1 polymer ?
#
loop_
_entity_poly.entity_id
_entity_poly.type
_entity_poly.pdbx_seq_one_letter_code
_entity_poly.pdbx_strand_id
1 'polypeptide(L)'
;MNARLAPMPDDAYVRPWPLHPQPLPGEALSSWVARICELYPHIKPSDLLADLDIDCAVEDLDRYTPEPILIELAGRGAVPVERVRMMTLAGWTPWLLDSTDPADCDFDTYVHQFSILLPADLAREDRRRRTPTSEAWLPWASTPRSRACPECIDSLESTADMNMTLLHQYPVLSSCLDHRCRLEPCSAFPGHAIFWDQVRFGSDERVSPVPVPSAVTDLDRRSTEALTTGWVELGPGRVHAAVWFRLLRTVVDEVSSPLVRTGRWATRLVAIWKAAGRSRPLRTAWVPFEDLHWDEQATVLEAAAIGIAMVESGEIDAGGAHASLLRPRPYELVDPGTAPTRSSYPAPERDLWADAHAAAEAAIAAARVDPASASSLYNFLRWGCRTAAELDETVQLFLDHGIPLHHPPT
;
A
#
# COMPACT_ATOMS: atom_id res chain seq x y z
N MET A 1 46.68 26.88 14.28
CA MET A 1 45.92 25.64 14.57
C MET A 1 44.66 25.67 13.70
N ASN A 2 44.77 25.27 12.44
CA ASN A 2 43.63 25.15 11.54
C ASN A 2 43.48 23.65 11.24
N ALA A 3 42.52 23.02 11.92
CA ALA A 3 42.10 21.67 11.62
C ALA A 3 41.48 21.67 10.22
N ARG A 4 42.15 21.01 9.28
CA ARG A 4 41.53 20.64 8.01
C ARG A 4 40.43 19.63 8.35
N LEU A 5 39.18 20.03 8.11
CA LEU A 5 38.08 19.08 7.97
C LEU A 5 38.49 18.03 6.94
N ALA A 6 38.50 16.77 7.36
CA ALA A 6 38.59 15.67 6.43
C ALA A 6 37.37 15.74 5.48
N PRO A 7 37.54 15.46 4.18
CA PRO A 7 36.39 15.32 3.29
C PRO A 7 35.49 14.19 3.85
N MET A 8 34.20 14.48 3.92
CA MET A 8 33.16 13.45 4.07
C MET A 8 33.36 12.42 2.95
N PRO A 9 33.09 11.12 3.18
CA PRO A 9 33.20 10.14 2.09
C PRO A 9 32.29 10.62 0.96
N ASP A 10 32.88 10.78 -0.22
CA ASP A 10 32.17 11.05 -1.47
C ASP A 10 30.96 10.09 -1.55
N ASP A 11 29.80 10.61 -1.97
CA ASP A 11 28.78 9.79 -2.61
C ASP A 11 29.49 9.01 -3.71
N ALA A 12 29.81 7.74 -3.44
CA ALA A 12 30.56 6.91 -4.35
C ALA A 12 29.75 6.80 -5.63
N TYR A 13 30.19 7.49 -6.68
CA TYR A 13 29.53 7.46 -7.97
C TYR A 13 29.54 6.02 -8.50
N VAL A 14 28.39 5.35 -8.39
CA VAL A 14 28.21 3.99 -8.93
C VAL A 14 28.14 4.09 -10.43
N ARG A 15 29.11 3.50 -11.13
CA ARG A 15 29.17 3.54 -12.59
C ARG A 15 28.09 2.61 -13.18
N PRO A 16 27.19 3.11 -14.04
CA PRO A 16 26.20 2.26 -14.69
C PRO A 16 26.86 1.18 -15.56
N TRP A 17 26.19 0.03 -15.67
CA TRP A 17 26.54 -1.01 -16.61
C TRP A 17 26.47 -0.48 -18.05
N PRO A 18 27.36 -0.88 -18.97
CA PRO A 18 27.31 -0.42 -20.36
C PRO A 18 25.99 -0.78 -21.08
N LEU A 19 25.46 -1.98 -20.81
CA LEU A 19 24.17 -2.48 -21.26
C LEU A 19 23.29 -2.80 -20.04
N HIS A 20 22.12 -2.19 -19.96
CA HIS A 20 21.18 -2.39 -18.86
C HIS A 20 19.76 -2.19 -19.41
N PRO A 21 18.96 -3.27 -19.56
CA PRO A 21 17.57 -3.10 -19.93
C PRO A 21 16.85 -2.39 -18.78
N GLN A 22 15.89 -1.55 -19.10
CA GLN A 22 15.06 -0.93 -18.08
C GLN A 22 14.14 -1.99 -17.45
N PRO A 23 13.93 -1.99 -16.12
CA PRO A 23 12.96 -2.87 -15.49
C PRO A 23 11.58 -2.63 -16.09
N LEU A 24 10.81 -3.68 -16.33
CA LEU A 24 9.44 -3.58 -16.80
C LEU A 24 8.47 -3.34 -15.64
N PRO A 25 7.25 -2.79 -15.89
CA PRO A 25 6.28 -2.56 -14.83
C PRO A 25 5.95 -3.84 -14.05
N GLY A 26 6.15 -3.81 -12.73
CA GLY A 26 5.88 -4.95 -11.85
C GLY A 26 6.81 -6.16 -12.03
N GLU A 27 7.90 -6.02 -12.78
CA GLU A 27 8.91 -7.08 -12.97
C GLU A 27 9.53 -7.51 -11.62
N ALA A 28 9.83 -8.80 -11.48
CA ALA A 28 10.54 -9.34 -10.32
C ALA A 28 12.04 -8.99 -10.37
N LEU A 29 12.69 -8.85 -9.22
CA LEU A 29 14.10 -8.49 -9.15
C LEU A 29 14.98 -9.55 -9.82
N SER A 30 14.71 -10.83 -9.55
CA SER A 30 15.37 -11.96 -10.18
C SER A 30 15.23 -11.94 -11.70
N SER A 31 14.06 -11.55 -12.22
CA SER A 31 13.78 -11.44 -13.65
C SER A 31 14.60 -10.36 -14.32
N TRP A 32 14.65 -9.17 -13.72
CA TRP A 32 15.42 -8.06 -14.27
C TRP A 32 16.92 -8.35 -14.26
N VAL A 33 17.44 -8.93 -13.17
CA VAL A 33 18.84 -9.37 -13.08
C VAL A 33 19.15 -10.43 -14.14
N ALA A 34 18.27 -11.41 -14.35
CA ALA A 34 18.44 -12.40 -15.40
C ALA A 34 18.49 -11.76 -16.80
N ARG A 35 17.59 -10.81 -17.10
CA ARG A 35 17.61 -10.06 -18.38
C ARG A 35 18.86 -9.22 -18.57
N ILE A 36 19.41 -8.65 -17.50
CA ILE A 36 20.72 -7.98 -17.55
C ILE A 36 21.79 -8.99 -17.96
N CYS A 37 21.85 -10.15 -17.29
CA CYS A 37 22.83 -11.20 -17.59
C CYS A 37 22.74 -11.71 -19.03
N GLU A 38 21.55 -11.80 -19.62
CA GLU A 38 21.38 -12.19 -21.03
C GLU A 38 22.08 -11.21 -22.02
N LEU A 39 22.35 -9.96 -21.63
CA LEU A 39 23.12 -9.02 -22.44
C LEU A 39 24.63 -9.24 -22.35
N TYR A 40 25.12 -10.04 -21.41
CA TYR A 40 26.53 -10.30 -21.14
C TYR A 40 26.86 -11.78 -21.28
N PRO A 41 27.53 -12.20 -22.38
CA PRO A 41 27.90 -13.60 -22.57
C PRO A 41 28.68 -14.16 -21.37
N HIS A 42 28.27 -15.34 -20.90
CA HIS A 42 28.91 -16.10 -19.82
C HIS A 42 28.76 -15.54 -18.40
N ILE A 43 28.03 -14.44 -18.20
CA ILE A 43 27.72 -13.93 -16.86
C ILE A 43 26.40 -14.53 -16.38
N LYS A 44 26.40 -15.16 -15.21
CA LYS A 44 25.19 -15.64 -14.54
C LYS A 44 24.74 -14.64 -13.46
N PRO A 45 23.47 -14.68 -13.03
CA PRO A 45 23.00 -13.88 -11.89
C PRO A 45 23.90 -14.03 -10.65
N SER A 46 24.35 -15.24 -10.33
CA SER A 46 25.27 -15.50 -9.20
C SER A 46 26.60 -14.73 -9.32
N ASP A 47 27.14 -14.62 -10.54
CA ASP A 47 28.43 -13.97 -10.77
C ASP A 47 28.28 -12.45 -10.58
N LEU A 48 27.18 -11.89 -11.07
CA LEU A 48 26.86 -10.48 -10.94
C LEU A 48 26.59 -10.07 -9.48
N LEU A 49 26.04 -10.97 -8.68
CA LEU A 49 25.74 -10.74 -7.26
C LEU A 49 26.95 -10.99 -6.35
N ALA A 50 27.84 -11.93 -6.70
CA ALA A 50 29.08 -12.17 -5.96
C ALA A 50 30.00 -10.94 -5.95
N ASP A 51 30.03 -10.19 -7.05
CA ASP A 51 30.73 -8.90 -7.16
C ASP A 51 30.19 -7.83 -6.20
N LEU A 52 29.01 -8.04 -5.62
CA LEU A 52 28.34 -7.15 -4.68
C LEU A 52 28.42 -7.65 -3.22
N ASP A 53 29.27 -8.65 -2.94
CA ASP A 53 29.45 -9.30 -1.62
C ASP A 53 28.14 -9.89 -1.06
N ILE A 54 27.30 -10.41 -1.96
CA ILE A 54 26.01 -10.98 -1.64
C ILE A 54 26.19 -12.48 -1.40
N ASP A 55 26.28 -12.88 -0.14
CA ASP A 55 26.29 -14.28 0.30
C ASP A 55 24.86 -14.88 0.33
N CYS A 56 23.99 -14.43 -0.58
CA CYS A 56 22.64 -14.97 -0.73
C CYS A 56 22.73 -16.14 -1.71
N ALA A 57 22.41 -17.34 -1.24
CA ALA A 57 21.84 -18.34 -2.13
C ALA A 57 20.71 -17.63 -2.90
N VAL A 58 20.79 -17.62 -4.23
CA VAL A 58 19.90 -16.92 -5.19
C VAL A 58 18.42 -17.28 -5.03
N GLU A 59 18.08 -18.12 -4.07
CA GLU A 59 16.79 -18.75 -3.87
C GLU A 59 15.67 -17.78 -3.45
N ASP A 60 15.95 -16.54 -3.03
CA ASP A 60 14.85 -15.58 -2.82
C ASP A 60 15.19 -14.07 -2.90
N LEU A 61 15.86 -13.62 -3.98
CA LEU A 61 16.03 -12.17 -4.28
C LEU A 61 14.69 -11.42 -4.27
N ASP A 62 13.65 -12.10 -4.73
CA ASP A 62 12.32 -11.55 -4.88
C ASP A 62 11.61 -11.38 -3.54
N ARG A 63 11.90 -12.19 -2.51
CA ARG A 63 11.34 -11.95 -1.16
C ARG A 63 11.98 -10.75 -0.50
N TYR A 64 13.31 -10.77 -0.33
CA TYR A 64 14.02 -9.75 0.41
C TYR A 64 15.43 -9.58 -0.14
N THR A 65 15.77 -8.32 -0.43
CA THR A 65 17.13 -7.92 -0.78
C THR A 65 17.52 -6.74 0.11
N PRO A 66 18.67 -6.81 0.83
CA PRO A 66 19.13 -5.71 1.69
C PRO A 66 19.25 -4.37 0.95
N GLU A 67 18.90 -3.28 1.65
CA GLU A 67 18.88 -1.93 1.06
C GLU A 67 20.21 -1.49 0.40
N PRO A 68 21.41 -1.75 0.97
CA PRO A 68 22.66 -1.41 0.31
C PRO A 68 22.83 -2.06 -1.08
N ILE A 69 22.33 -3.29 -1.24
CA ILE A 69 22.36 -4.01 -2.51
C ILE A 69 21.37 -3.39 -3.49
N LEU A 70 20.16 -3.05 -3.03
CA LEU A 70 19.16 -2.38 -3.87
C LEU A 70 19.71 -1.05 -4.41
N ILE A 71 20.41 -0.27 -3.58
CA ILE A 71 21.06 0.99 -3.98
C ILE A 71 22.13 0.75 -5.05
N GLU A 72 22.99 -0.27 -4.85
CA GLU A 72 24.04 -0.60 -5.80
C GLU A 72 23.47 -1.10 -7.14
N LEU A 73 22.47 -1.98 -7.11
CA LEU A 73 21.76 -2.44 -8.31
C LEU A 73 21.06 -1.29 -9.02
N ALA A 74 20.43 -0.38 -8.28
CA ALA A 74 19.78 0.82 -8.81
C ALA A 74 20.79 1.75 -9.50
N GLY A 75 21.94 2.00 -8.85
CA GLY A 75 23.02 2.80 -9.41
C GLY A 75 23.61 2.19 -10.69
N ARG A 76 23.89 0.88 -10.68
CA ARG A 76 24.41 0.16 -11.86
C ARG A 76 23.41 0.05 -13.00
N GLY A 77 22.12 -0.11 -12.68
CA GLY A 77 21.03 -0.14 -13.66
C GLY A 77 20.58 1.25 -14.14
N ALA A 78 21.11 2.33 -13.56
CA ALA A 78 20.66 3.71 -13.78
C ALA A 78 19.14 3.89 -13.60
N VAL A 79 18.59 3.29 -12.54
CA VAL A 79 17.15 3.33 -12.19
C VAL A 79 16.94 3.85 -10.77
N PRO A 80 15.79 4.47 -10.46
CA PRO A 80 15.48 4.87 -9.09
C PRO A 80 15.46 3.66 -8.14
N VAL A 81 16.02 3.81 -6.94
CA VAL A 81 16.05 2.72 -5.94
C VAL A 81 14.64 2.28 -5.55
N GLU A 82 13.68 3.19 -5.51
CA GLU A 82 12.28 2.87 -5.24
C GLU A 82 11.72 1.89 -6.27
N ARG A 83 12.12 2.01 -7.54
CA ARG A 83 11.68 1.08 -8.59
C ARG A 83 12.21 -0.32 -8.30
N VAL A 84 13.49 -0.45 -7.93
CA VAL A 84 14.11 -1.74 -7.60
C VAL A 84 13.51 -2.33 -6.32
N ARG A 85 13.21 -1.49 -5.33
CA ARG A 85 12.56 -1.92 -4.07
C ARG A 85 11.19 -2.57 -4.35
N MET A 86 10.38 -1.99 -5.23
CA MET A 86 9.06 -2.53 -5.61
C MET A 86 9.12 -3.84 -6.41
N MET A 87 10.30 -4.26 -6.86
CA MET A 87 10.55 -5.54 -7.53
C MET A 87 10.81 -6.67 -6.51
N THR A 88 10.70 -6.38 -5.22
CA THR A 88 10.81 -7.36 -4.12
C THR A 88 9.54 -7.34 -3.24
N LEU A 89 9.25 -8.45 -2.56
CA LEU A 89 8.14 -8.62 -1.62
C LEU A 89 8.29 -7.69 -0.42
N ALA A 90 9.53 -7.46 0.03
CA ALA A 90 9.87 -6.48 1.06
C ALA A 90 9.40 -5.06 0.68
N GLY A 91 9.46 -4.69 -0.60
CA GLY A 91 8.94 -3.41 -1.10
C GLY A 91 7.42 -3.24 -0.93
N TRP A 92 6.68 -4.34 -0.70
CA TRP A 92 5.23 -4.31 -0.45
C TRP A 92 4.89 -4.41 1.04
N THR A 93 5.87 -4.39 1.94
CA THR A 93 5.63 -4.27 3.39
C THR A 93 5.33 -2.80 3.77
N PRO A 94 4.43 -2.52 4.73
CA PRO A 94 3.59 -3.44 5.49
C PRO A 94 2.22 -3.74 4.82
N TRP A 95 2.08 -3.48 3.52
CA TRP A 95 0.78 -3.58 2.82
C TRP A 95 0.38 -5.04 2.55
N LEU A 96 1.24 -5.81 1.91
CA LEU A 96 0.98 -7.21 1.63
C LEU A 96 1.29 -8.09 2.83
N LEU A 97 2.45 -7.90 3.48
CA LEU A 97 2.90 -8.63 4.66
C LEU A 97 3.30 -7.67 5.76
N ASP A 98 3.26 -8.10 7.02
CA ASP A 98 3.79 -7.31 8.13
C ASP A 98 5.32 -7.18 8.07
N SER A 99 5.98 -8.29 7.74
CA SER A 99 7.42 -8.38 7.62
C SER A 99 7.77 -9.48 6.61
N THR A 100 8.97 -9.40 6.04
CA THR A 100 9.57 -10.52 5.31
C THR A 100 10.42 -11.42 6.22
N ASP A 101 10.58 -11.05 7.50
CA ASP A 101 11.10 -11.92 8.54
C ASP A 101 9.96 -12.81 9.07
N PRO A 102 10.05 -14.14 8.92
CA PRO A 102 9.08 -15.08 9.49
C PRO A 102 8.87 -14.92 10.99
N ALA A 103 9.89 -14.50 11.75
CA ALA A 103 9.79 -14.33 13.21
C ALA A 103 8.82 -13.22 13.62
N ASP A 104 8.59 -12.24 12.74
CA ASP A 104 7.68 -11.11 12.95
C ASP A 104 6.26 -11.39 12.43
N CYS A 105 6.02 -12.55 11.82
CA CYS A 105 4.74 -12.91 11.21
C CYS A 105 4.06 -14.07 11.96
N ASP A 106 3.01 -13.75 12.73
CA ASP A 106 2.19 -14.77 13.39
C ASP A 106 1.00 -15.22 12.53
N PHE A 107 0.83 -16.53 12.38
CA PHE A 107 -0.24 -17.12 11.57
C PHE A 107 -1.63 -16.74 12.06
N ASP A 108 -1.90 -16.81 13.37
CA ASP A 108 -3.25 -16.52 13.88
C ASP A 108 -3.58 -15.03 13.74
N THR A 109 -2.60 -14.17 14.01
CA THR A 109 -2.74 -12.72 13.90
C THR A 109 -2.94 -12.27 12.47
N TYR A 110 -2.24 -12.86 11.50
CA TYR A 110 -2.39 -12.46 10.10
C TYR A 110 -3.63 -13.10 9.44
N VAL A 111 -3.80 -14.41 9.57
CA VAL A 111 -4.84 -15.17 8.84
C VAL A 111 -6.20 -15.06 9.51
N HIS A 112 -6.26 -14.90 10.83
CA HIS A 112 -7.52 -14.93 11.58
C HIS A 112 -7.82 -13.63 12.35
N GLN A 113 -7.22 -12.52 11.93
CA GLN A 113 -7.59 -11.19 12.42
C GLN A 113 -9.08 -10.93 12.24
N PHE A 114 -9.60 -11.35 11.08
CA PHE A 114 -11.00 -11.17 10.72
C PHE A 114 -11.78 -12.48 10.86
N SER A 115 -13.09 -12.36 10.65
CA SER A 115 -14.05 -13.45 10.59
C SER A 115 -15.13 -12.96 9.65
N ILE A 116 -15.26 -13.60 8.49
CA ILE A 116 -16.07 -13.10 7.37
C ILE A 116 -17.22 -14.07 7.08
N LEU A 117 -16.93 -15.22 6.49
CA LEU A 117 -17.89 -16.25 6.14
C LEU A 117 -18.34 -17.06 7.36
N LEU A 118 -17.41 -17.33 8.29
CA LEU A 118 -17.65 -18.18 9.46
C LEU A 118 -17.53 -17.38 10.76
N PRO A 119 -18.34 -17.70 11.79
CA PRO A 119 -18.10 -17.21 13.14
C PRO A 119 -16.70 -17.55 13.67
N ALA A 120 -16.12 -16.63 14.44
CA ALA A 120 -14.75 -16.74 14.94
C ALA A 120 -14.52 -17.98 15.83
N ASP A 121 -15.54 -18.42 16.58
CA ASP A 121 -15.49 -19.60 17.45
C ASP A 121 -15.42 -20.91 16.67
N LEU A 122 -16.13 -21.01 15.54
CA LEU A 122 -16.12 -22.21 14.69
C LEU A 122 -14.80 -22.41 13.95
N ALA A 123 -14.09 -21.34 13.65
CA ALA A 123 -12.79 -21.45 13.01
C ALA A 123 -11.74 -22.06 13.97
N ARG A 124 -11.79 -21.75 15.27
CA ARG A 124 -10.68 -21.94 16.23
C ARG A 124 -10.06 -23.34 16.31
N GLU A 125 -10.86 -24.40 16.32
CA GLU A 125 -10.32 -25.77 16.42
C GLU A 125 -9.62 -26.22 15.13
N ASP A 126 -10.08 -25.70 13.99
CA ASP A 126 -9.51 -26.00 12.68
C ASP A 126 -8.22 -25.20 12.41
N ARG A 127 -8.10 -24.00 12.97
CA ARG A 127 -6.89 -23.15 12.86
C ARG A 127 -5.63 -23.91 13.22
N ARG A 128 -5.64 -24.62 14.36
CA ARG A 128 -4.47 -25.37 14.88
C ARG A 128 -3.98 -26.47 13.94
N ARG A 129 -4.86 -27.02 13.10
CA ARG A 129 -4.50 -28.10 12.16
C ARG A 129 -3.88 -27.57 10.88
N ARG A 130 -4.17 -26.32 10.53
CA ARG A 130 -3.62 -25.63 9.36
C ARG A 130 -2.50 -24.68 9.73
N THR A 131 -2.19 -24.53 11.02
CA THR A 131 -1.05 -23.73 11.47
C THR A 131 0.22 -24.28 10.84
N PRO A 132 1.00 -23.44 10.15
CA PRO A 132 2.27 -23.83 9.54
C PRO A 132 3.21 -24.45 10.59
N THR A 133 3.89 -25.52 10.21
CA THR A 133 4.93 -26.14 11.05
C THR A 133 6.33 -25.63 10.69
N SER A 134 6.47 -24.90 9.59
CA SER A 134 7.72 -24.32 9.13
C SER A 134 7.98 -23.00 9.88
N GLU A 135 9.19 -22.84 10.43
CA GLU A 135 9.66 -21.57 10.99
C GLU A 135 9.89 -20.50 9.91
N ALA A 136 9.87 -20.88 8.63
CA ALA A 136 10.04 -19.96 7.50
C ALA A 136 8.72 -19.51 6.85
N TRP A 137 7.58 -19.77 7.49
CA TRP A 137 6.28 -19.42 6.94
C TRP A 137 6.10 -17.90 6.86
N LEU A 138 5.55 -17.44 5.75
CA LEU A 138 5.05 -16.09 5.55
C LEU A 138 3.70 -16.17 4.86
N PRO A 139 2.77 -15.24 5.14
CA PRO A 139 1.52 -15.19 4.39
C PRO A 139 1.81 -14.99 2.90
N TRP A 140 1.02 -15.63 2.04
CA TRP A 140 1.17 -15.51 0.58
C TRP A 140 2.51 -15.97 0.00
N ALA A 141 3.47 -16.45 0.79
CA ALA A 141 4.76 -16.93 0.28
C ALA A 141 4.70 -18.45 0.06
N SER A 142 4.41 -18.85 -1.17
CA SER A 142 4.49 -20.26 -1.61
C SER A 142 5.91 -20.62 -2.04
N THR A 143 6.22 -21.91 -2.10
CA THR A 143 7.44 -22.39 -2.76
C THR A 143 7.52 -21.86 -4.20
N PRO A 144 8.64 -21.25 -4.60
CA PRO A 144 8.76 -20.63 -5.91
C PRO A 144 8.50 -21.62 -7.05
N ARG A 145 7.50 -21.32 -7.88
CA ARG A 145 7.39 -21.83 -9.25
C ARG A 145 6.86 -20.71 -10.12
N SER A 146 7.48 -20.55 -11.28
CA SER A 146 7.11 -19.45 -12.16
C SER A 146 5.73 -19.68 -12.76
N ARG A 147 4.97 -18.60 -12.94
CA ARG A 147 3.76 -18.62 -13.77
C ARG A 147 3.62 -17.33 -14.55
N ALA A 148 3.05 -17.45 -15.73
CA ALA A 148 2.91 -16.35 -16.68
C ALA A 148 1.58 -16.45 -17.44
N CYS A 149 1.20 -15.35 -18.08
CA CYS A 149 0.05 -15.33 -18.98
C CYS A 149 0.48 -15.81 -20.37
N PRO A 150 -0.15 -16.87 -20.94
CA PRO A 150 0.19 -17.34 -22.29
C PRO A 150 0.05 -16.26 -23.36
N GLU A 151 -0.99 -15.43 -23.28
CA GLU A 151 -1.24 -14.33 -24.24
C GLU A 151 -0.23 -13.19 -24.13
N CYS A 152 0.19 -12.82 -22.91
CA CYS A 152 1.28 -11.84 -22.74
C CYS A 152 2.57 -12.33 -23.37
N ILE A 153 2.88 -13.63 -23.23
CA ILE A 153 4.09 -14.22 -23.79
C ILE A 153 4.01 -14.30 -25.31
N ASP A 154 2.87 -14.76 -25.86
CA ASP A 154 2.66 -14.91 -27.30
C ASP A 154 2.64 -13.56 -28.05
N SER A 155 2.33 -12.46 -27.35
CA SER A 155 2.32 -11.11 -27.91
C SER A 155 3.69 -10.41 -27.86
N LEU A 156 4.72 -11.01 -27.27
CA LEU A 156 6.06 -10.44 -27.26
C LEU A 156 6.66 -10.43 -28.66
N GLU A 157 7.17 -9.28 -29.08
CA GLU A 157 7.91 -9.14 -30.35
C GLU A 157 9.32 -9.76 -30.27
N SER A 158 9.89 -9.81 -29.06
CA SER A 158 11.25 -10.28 -28.79
C SER A 158 11.32 -11.03 -27.47
N THR A 159 12.12 -12.10 -27.44
CA THR A 159 12.40 -12.83 -26.19
C THR A 159 13.17 -12.00 -25.17
N ALA A 160 13.87 -10.95 -25.59
CA ALA A 160 14.58 -10.03 -24.69
C ALA A 160 13.64 -9.30 -23.70
N ASP A 161 12.36 -9.16 -24.05
CA ASP A 161 11.33 -8.53 -23.22
C ASP A 161 10.56 -9.54 -22.35
N MET A 162 10.88 -10.84 -22.47
CA MET A 162 10.32 -11.88 -21.64
C MET A 162 10.75 -11.66 -20.19
N ASN A 163 9.78 -11.38 -19.33
CA ASN A 163 9.98 -11.10 -17.92
C ASN A 163 8.99 -11.87 -17.05
N MET A 164 9.31 -11.96 -15.76
CA MET A 164 8.37 -12.44 -14.75
C MET A 164 7.86 -11.27 -13.93
N THR A 165 6.55 -11.06 -13.94
CA THR A 165 5.89 -10.11 -13.04
C THR A 165 5.91 -10.65 -11.61
N LEU A 166 6.38 -9.87 -10.64
CA LEU A 166 6.53 -10.26 -9.24
C LEU A 166 5.23 -10.79 -8.63
N LEU A 167 4.12 -10.06 -8.76
CA LEU A 167 2.83 -10.48 -8.18
C LEU A 167 2.24 -11.70 -8.88
N HIS A 168 2.62 -11.94 -10.14
CA HIS A 168 2.35 -13.22 -10.77
C HIS A 168 3.18 -14.35 -10.16
N GLN A 169 4.13 -14.15 -9.27
CA GLN A 169 4.88 -15.26 -8.64
C GLN A 169 4.35 -15.61 -7.24
N TYR A 170 3.33 -14.91 -6.74
CA TYR A 170 2.72 -15.15 -5.42
C TYR A 170 1.21 -15.41 -5.52
N PRO A 171 0.63 -16.35 -4.76
CA PRO A 171 -0.81 -16.70 -4.77
C PRO A 171 -1.73 -15.62 -4.16
N VAL A 172 -1.41 -14.36 -4.41
CA VAL A 172 -2.25 -13.18 -4.18
C VAL A 172 -3.12 -12.90 -5.41
N LEU A 173 -2.59 -13.23 -6.60
CA LEU A 173 -3.27 -13.16 -7.89
C LEU A 173 -3.38 -14.57 -8.49
N SER A 174 -4.35 -14.79 -9.37
CA SER A 174 -4.48 -16.05 -10.11
C SER A 174 -4.70 -15.89 -11.62
N SER A 175 -4.90 -14.65 -12.07
CA SER A 175 -5.17 -14.29 -13.45
C SER A 175 -4.37 -13.08 -13.92
N CYS A 176 -4.25 -12.95 -15.23
CA CYS A 176 -3.74 -11.76 -15.90
C CYS A 176 -4.86 -10.72 -16.02
N LEU A 177 -4.62 -9.48 -15.61
CA LEU A 177 -5.64 -8.41 -15.69
C LEU A 177 -5.90 -7.91 -17.11
N ASP A 178 -4.90 -7.99 -17.98
CA ASP A 178 -5.03 -7.55 -19.37
C ASP A 178 -5.83 -8.55 -20.20
N HIS A 179 -5.52 -9.84 -20.06
CA HIS A 179 -6.11 -10.93 -20.86
C HIS A 179 -7.23 -11.72 -20.15
N ARG A 180 -7.41 -11.52 -18.84
CA ARG A 180 -8.43 -12.18 -17.99
C ARG A 180 -8.42 -13.70 -18.11
N CYS A 181 -7.21 -14.24 -18.25
CA CYS A 181 -6.95 -15.67 -18.29
C CYS A 181 -6.07 -16.10 -17.13
N ARG A 182 -6.12 -17.38 -16.82
CA ARG A 182 -5.34 -18.01 -15.76
C ARG A 182 -3.85 -17.83 -16.01
N LEU A 183 -3.09 -17.59 -14.94
CA LEU A 183 -1.63 -17.66 -14.97
C LEU A 183 -1.21 -19.13 -15.00
N GLU A 184 -0.50 -19.53 -16.04
CA GLU A 184 -0.12 -20.92 -16.28
C GLU A 184 1.28 -21.20 -15.70
N PRO A 185 1.49 -22.32 -15.00
CA PRO A 185 2.80 -22.72 -14.49
C PRO A 185 3.83 -22.92 -15.60
N CYS A 186 5.05 -22.46 -15.35
CA CYS A 186 6.15 -22.56 -16.29
C CYS A 186 7.51 -22.62 -15.58
N SER A 187 8.52 -23.04 -16.35
CA SER A 187 9.93 -22.74 -16.09
C SER A 187 10.34 -21.61 -17.02
N ALA A 188 10.69 -20.45 -16.46
CA ALA A 188 11.05 -19.26 -17.24
C ALA A 188 12.53 -18.92 -17.10
N PHE A 189 13.11 -18.49 -18.21
CA PHE A 189 14.45 -17.93 -18.34
C PHE A 189 14.27 -16.51 -18.90
N PRO A 190 14.12 -15.49 -18.03
CA PRO A 190 13.82 -14.12 -18.44
C PRO A 190 14.84 -13.59 -19.45
N GLY A 191 14.37 -12.90 -20.49
CA GLY A 191 15.18 -12.44 -21.61
C GLY A 191 15.50 -13.51 -22.67
N HIS A 192 15.15 -14.77 -22.41
CA HIS A 192 15.61 -15.92 -23.19
C HIS A 192 14.49 -16.83 -23.68
N ALA A 193 13.84 -17.57 -22.77
CA ALA A 193 12.88 -18.61 -23.11
C ALA A 193 11.92 -18.95 -21.97
N ILE A 194 10.80 -19.58 -22.30
CA ILE A 194 9.82 -20.09 -21.35
C ILE A 194 9.38 -21.49 -21.77
N PHE A 195 9.22 -22.36 -20.79
CA PHE A 195 8.75 -23.73 -20.97
C PHE A 195 7.52 -23.93 -20.10
N TRP A 196 6.39 -24.23 -20.72
CA TRP A 196 5.14 -24.46 -20.00
C TRP A 196 5.08 -25.87 -19.44
N ASP A 197 4.68 -26.02 -18.18
CA ASP A 197 4.64 -27.33 -17.51
C ASP A 197 3.62 -28.29 -18.16
N GLN A 198 2.60 -27.74 -18.83
CA GLN A 198 1.54 -28.51 -19.49
C GLN A 198 1.94 -29.02 -20.88
N VAL A 199 3.02 -28.50 -21.47
CA VAL A 199 3.46 -28.84 -22.83
C VAL A 199 4.72 -29.70 -22.77
N ARG A 200 4.84 -30.71 -23.63
CA ARG A 200 6.07 -31.49 -23.71
C ARG A 200 7.22 -30.62 -24.24
N PHE A 201 8.36 -30.72 -23.58
CA PHE A 201 9.59 -30.08 -24.03
C PHE A 201 9.91 -30.41 -25.50
N GLY A 202 10.17 -29.38 -26.30
CA GLY A 202 10.44 -29.49 -27.74
C GLY A 202 9.21 -29.63 -28.64
N SER A 203 7.99 -29.49 -28.10
CA SER A 203 6.76 -29.38 -28.87
C SER A 203 6.54 -27.94 -29.34
N ASP A 204 5.97 -27.78 -30.55
CA ASP A 204 5.49 -26.48 -31.07
C ASP A 204 4.07 -26.13 -30.57
N GLU A 205 3.51 -26.95 -29.69
CA GLU A 205 2.19 -26.73 -29.10
C GLU A 205 2.19 -25.51 -28.18
N ARG A 206 1.22 -24.62 -28.39
CA ARG A 206 1.01 -23.44 -27.56
C ARG A 206 0.01 -23.72 -26.44
N VAL A 207 0.25 -23.13 -25.27
CA VAL A 207 -0.73 -23.18 -24.19
C VAL A 207 -1.89 -22.27 -24.54
N SER A 208 -3.08 -22.85 -24.67
CA SER A 208 -4.30 -22.07 -24.90
C SER A 208 -4.69 -21.31 -23.62
N PRO A 209 -5.02 -20.02 -23.70
CA PRO A 209 -5.46 -19.26 -22.53
C PRO A 209 -6.76 -19.83 -21.97
N VAL A 210 -6.82 -20.01 -20.66
CA VAL A 210 -8.03 -20.43 -19.95
C VAL A 210 -8.68 -19.20 -19.30
N PRO A 211 -9.86 -18.74 -19.74
CA PRO A 211 -10.54 -17.61 -19.11
C PRO A 211 -10.86 -17.89 -17.65
N VAL A 212 -10.75 -16.87 -16.79
CA VAL A 212 -11.19 -16.97 -15.39
C VAL A 212 -12.59 -16.35 -15.20
N PRO A 213 -13.36 -16.79 -14.18
CA PRO A 213 -14.61 -16.13 -13.83
C PRO A 213 -14.44 -14.64 -13.50
N SER A 214 -15.49 -13.85 -13.72
CA SER A 214 -15.47 -12.41 -13.44
C SER A 214 -15.14 -12.10 -11.97
N ALA A 215 -15.61 -12.91 -11.03
CA ALA A 215 -15.29 -12.76 -9.60
C ALA A 215 -13.77 -12.82 -9.34
N VAL A 216 -13.05 -13.70 -10.04
CA VAL A 216 -11.57 -13.81 -9.94
C VAL A 216 -10.91 -12.58 -10.56
N THR A 217 -11.37 -12.12 -11.72
CA THR A 217 -10.86 -10.89 -12.34
C THR A 217 -11.04 -9.68 -11.42
N ASP A 218 -12.21 -9.56 -10.78
CA ASP A 218 -12.50 -8.48 -9.84
C ASP A 218 -11.64 -8.56 -8.58
N LEU A 219 -11.42 -9.76 -8.05
CA LEU A 219 -10.51 -9.99 -6.92
C LEU A 219 -9.08 -9.55 -7.27
N ASP A 220 -8.55 -10.02 -8.39
CA ASP A 220 -7.17 -9.74 -8.81
C ASP A 220 -6.98 -8.26 -9.13
N ARG A 221 -8.00 -7.61 -9.72
CA ARG A 221 -8.02 -6.16 -9.97
C ARG A 221 -7.93 -5.40 -8.64
N ARG A 222 -8.75 -5.78 -7.65
CA ARG A 222 -8.77 -5.17 -6.32
C ARG A 222 -7.44 -5.37 -5.58
N SER A 223 -6.85 -6.56 -5.66
CA SER A 223 -5.53 -6.83 -5.08
C SER A 223 -4.43 -5.99 -5.71
N THR A 224 -4.46 -5.81 -7.04
CA THR A 224 -3.50 -4.94 -7.74
C THR A 224 -3.73 -3.47 -7.42
N GLU A 225 -4.98 -3.03 -7.33
CA GLU A 225 -5.36 -1.66 -6.91
C GLU A 225 -4.90 -1.36 -5.48
N ALA A 226 -5.10 -2.31 -4.55
CA ALA A 226 -4.66 -2.20 -3.17
C ALA A 226 -3.14 -1.99 -3.09
N LEU A 227 -2.37 -2.76 -3.86
CA LEU A 227 -0.92 -2.65 -3.89
C LEU A 227 -0.43 -1.37 -4.55
N THR A 228 -1.07 -0.92 -5.63
CA THR A 228 -0.61 0.25 -6.38
C THR A 228 -1.05 1.58 -5.77
N THR A 229 -2.18 1.62 -5.06
CA THR A 229 -2.77 2.85 -4.51
C THR A 229 -2.79 2.91 -2.98
N GLY A 230 -2.54 1.79 -2.30
CA GLY A 230 -2.60 1.67 -0.85
C GLY A 230 -4.00 1.40 -0.28
N TRP A 231 -5.04 1.33 -1.11
CA TRP A 231 -6.42 1.08 -0.69
C TRP A 231 -7.27 0.43 -1.79
N VAL A 232 -8.46 -0.07 -1.42
CA VAL A 232 -9.44 -0.65 -2.33
C VAL A 232 -10.86 -0.16 -1.95
N GLU A 233 -11.73 0.10 -2.92
CA GLU A 233 -13.16 0.31 -2.64
C GLU A 233 -13.86 -1.04 -2.38
N LEU A 234 -14.48 -1.17 -1.20
CA LEU A 234 -15.43 -2.24 -0.89
C LEU A 234 -16.83 -1.64 -0.68
N GLY A 235 -17.85 -2.48 -0.48
CA GLY A 235 -19.24 -2.05 -0.24
C GLY A 235 -19.43 -0.86 0.72
N PRO A 236 -18.76 -0.83 1.90
CA PRO A 236 -18.89 0.28 2.85
C PRO A 236 -17.95 1.49 2.59
N GLY A 237 -17.06 1.40 1.59
CA GLY A 237 -16.10 2.45 1.21
C GLY A 237 -14.65 1.97 1.15
N ARG A 238 -13.70 2.92 1.24
CA ARG A 238 -12.26 2.66 1.14
C ARG A 238 -11.73 1.84 2.30
N VAL A 239 -10.99 0.79 1.96
CA VAL A 239 -10.29 -0.09 2.90
C VAL A 239 -8.80 -0.07 2.58
N HIS A 240 -7.97 0.08 3.61
CA HIS A 240 -6.51 0.09 3.45
C HIS A 240 -5.99 -1.27 2.93
N ALA A 241 -4.95 -1.27 2.11
CA ALA A 241 -4.39 -2.47 1.48
C ALA A 241 -4.07 -3.59 2.48
N ALA A 242 -3.46 -3.22 3.62
CA ALA A 242 -3.13 -4.17 4.69
C ALA A 242 -4.36 -4.86 5.30
N VAL A 243 -5.51 -4.16 5.36
CA VAL A 243 -6.78 -4.74 5.81
C VAL A 243 -7.36 -5.65 4.74
N TRP A 244 -7.29 -5.25 3.47
CA TRP A 244 -7.73 -6.07 2.34
C TRP A 244 -7.02 -7.43 2.29
N PHE A 245 -5.69 -7.45 2.35
CA PHE A 245 -4.95 -8.72 2.24
C PHE A 245 -5.20 -9.66 3.41
N ARG A 246 -5.33 -9.15 4.63
CA ARG A 246 -5.69 -9.98 5.78
C ARG A 246 -7.13 -10.49 5.69
N LEU A 247 -8.07 -9.63 5.28
CA LEU A 247 -9.45 -10.04 5.04
C LEU A 247 -9.51 -11.15 3.98
N LEU A 248 -8.82 -10.97 2.85
CA LEU A 248 -8.76 -11.96 1.78
C LEU A 248 -8.14 -13.27 2.29
N ARG A 249 -7.05 -13.19 3.06
CA ARG A 249 -6.40 -14.37 3.64
C ARG A 249 -7.31 -15.12 4.61
N THR A 250 -8.11 -14.38 5.40
CA THR A 250 -9.17 -14.94 6.25
C THR A 250 -10.20 -15.69 5.41
N VAL A 251 -10.73 -15.07 4.35
CA VAL A 251 -11.73 -15.72 3.48
C VAL A 251 -11.16 -17.00 2.86
N VAL A 252 -9.90 -16.95 2.38
CA VAL A 252 -9.18 -18.12 1.84
C VAL A 252 -9.09 -19.27 2.85
N ASP A 253 -8.86 -18.98 4.13
CA ASP A 253 -8.86 -19.99 5.19
C ASP A 253 -10.27 -20.51 5.54
N GLU A 254 -11.26 -19.62 5.56
CA GLU A 254 -12.64 -19.97 5.90
C GLU A 254 -13.29 -20.87 4.82
N VAL A 255 -13.10 -20.58 3.52
CA VAL A 255 -13.58 -21.46 2.44
C VAL A 255 -12.88 -22.82 2.43
N SER A 256 -11.67 -22.87 3.00
CA SER A 256 -10.86 -24.07 3.19
C SER A 256 -11.32 -24.93 4.37
N SER A 257 -12.26 -24.47 5.19
CA SER A 257 -12.69 -25.19 6.40
C SER A 257 -13.50 -26.47 6.09
N PRO A 258 -13.24 -27.60 6.80
CA PRO A 258 -14.00 -28.83 6.64
C PRO A 258 -15.49 -28.68 6.96
N LEU A 259 -16.36 -29.04 6.02
CA LEU A 259 -17.83 -28.89 6.17
C LEU A 259 -18.38 -29.50 7.46
N VAL A 260 -17.86 -30.66 7.87
CA VAL A 260 -18.29 -31.39 9.09
C VAL A 260 -18.08 -30.61 10.39
N ARG A 261 -17.30 -29.52 10.36
CA ARG A 261 -16.99 -28.66 11.52
C ARG A 261 -17.62 -27.28 11.46
N THR A 262 -18.29 -26.97 10.36
CA THR A 262 -18.90 -25.64 10.14
C THR A 262 -20.38 -25.58 10.53
N GLY A 263 -20.94 -26.69 11.01
CA GLY A 263 -22.32 -26.77 11.50
C GLY A 263 -23.33 -26.23 10.48
N ARG A 264 -24.19 -25.30 10.92
CA ARG A 264 -25.21 -24.67 10.04
C ARG A 264 -24.62 -23.81 8.91
N TRP A 265 -23.34 -23.46 8.97
CA TRP A 265 -22.66 -22.67 7.94
C TRP A 265 -22.15 -23.52 6.78
N ALA A 266 -22.14 -24.85 6.93
CA ALA A 266 -21.78 -25.79 5.86
C ALA A 266 -22.57 -25.54 4.57
N THR A 267 -23.87 -25.21 4.67
CA THR A 267 -24.71 -24.90 3.51
C THR A 267 -24.18 -23.71 2.69
N ARG A 268 -23.56 -22.71 3.33
CA ARG A 268 -23.02 -21.53 2.65
C ARG A 268 -21.72 -21.88 1.93
N LEU A 269 -20.82 -22.61 2.60
CA LEU A 269 -19.60 -23.09 1.96
C LEU A 269 -19.92 -24.04 0.79
N VAL A 270 -20.91 -24.92 0.94
CA VAL A 270 -21.39 -25.77 -0.17
C VAL A 270 -21.94 -24.92 -1.32
N ALA A 271 -22.67 -23.85 -1.04
CA ALA A 271 -23.16 -22.95 -2.09
C ALA A 271 -22.00 -22.27 -2.84
N ILE A 272 -20.98 -21.79 -2.13
CA ILE A 272 -19.76 -21.19 -2.73
C ILE A 272 -19.05 -22.20 -3.63
N TRP A 273 -18.74 -23.40 -3.12
CA TRP A 273 -18.05 -24.43 -3.90
C TRP A 273 -18.88 -24.92 -5.10
N LYS A 274 -20.21 -24.99 -4.95
CA LYS A 274 -21.13 -25.31 -6.04
C LYS A 274 -21.14 -24.21 -7.11
N ALA A 275 -21.12 -22.94 -6.72
CA ALA A 275 -21.06 -21.80 -7.64
C ALA A 275 -19.72 -21.74 -8.39
N ALA A 276 -18.61 -22.11 -7.73
CA ALA A 276 -17.30 -22.29 -8.37
C ALA A 276 -17.27 -23.47 -9.36
N GLY A 277 -18.23 -24.41 -9.28
CA GLY A 277 -18.18 -25.66 -10.06
C GLY A 277 -16.99 -26.56 -9.69
N ARG A 278 -16.39 -26.36 -8.50
CA ARG A 278 -15.22 -27.08 -8.01
C ARG A 278 -15.51 -27.75 -6.68
N SER A 279 -14.69 -28.74 -6.33
CA SER A 279 -14.69 -29.33 -4.99
C SER A 279 -13.54 -28.75 -4.17
N ARG A 280 -13.77 -28.54 -2.87
CA ARG A 280 -12.72 -28.14 -1.92
C ARG A 280 -11.56 -29.15 -1.97
N PRO A 281 -10.32 -28.73 -2.24
CA PRO A 281 -9.17 -29.64 -2.22
C PRO A 281 -9.00 -30.28 -0.83
N LEU A 282 -8.78 -31.59 -0.77
CA LEU A 282 -8.74 -32.32 0.51
C LEU A 282 -7.60 -31.85 1.43
N ARG A 283 -6.47 -31.44 0.83
CA ARG A 283 -5.28 -30.95 1.55
C ARG A 283 -5.55 -29.70 2.38
N THR A 284 -6.49 -28.86 1.95
CA THR A 284 -6.92 -27.66 2.70
C THR A 284 -7.39 -27.96 4.13
N ALA A 285 -7.69 -29.22 4.48
CA ALA A 285 -8.02 -29.58 5.86
C ALA A 285 -6.81 -29.64 6.82
N TRP A 286 -5.57 -29.69 6.30
CA TRP A 286 -4.39 -30.07 7.09
C TRP A 286 -3.13 -29.26 6.79
N VAL A 287 -3.11 -28.46 5.73
CA VAL A 287 -1.97 -27.60 5.40
C VAL A 287 -2.45 -26.17 5.20
N PRO A 288 -1.60 -25.16 5.49
CA PRO A 288 -1.90 -23.79 5.16
C PRO A 288 -2.02 -23.61 3.63
N PHE A 289 -2.63 -22.51 3.22
CA PHE A 289 -2.85 -22.18 1.82
C PHE A 289 -1.53 -22.14 1.03
N GLU A 290 -0.48 -21.60 1.63
CA GLU A 290 0.85 -21.44 1.05
C GLU A 290 1.53 -22.77 0.69
N ASP A 291 1.13 -23.87 1.35
CA ASP A 291 1.68 -25.22 1.11
C ASP A 291 0.88 -26.04 0.08
N LEU A 292 -0.21 -25.48 -0.45
CA LEU A 292 -1.03 -26.10 -1.49
C LEU A 292 -0.33 -26.05 -2.86
N HIS A 293 -0.68 -26.96 -3.77
CA HIS A 293 -0.22 -26.85 -5.16
C HIS A 293 -0.87 -25.63 -5.83
N TRP A 294 -0.21 -25.01 -6.82
CA TRP A 294 -0.73 -23.82 -7.50
C TRP A 294 -2.15 -23.99 -8.06
N ASP A 295 -2.49 -25.17 -8.62
CA ASP A 295 -3.85 -25.46 -9.08
C ASP A 295 -4.87 -25.49 -7.93
N GLU A 296 -4.47 -26.02 -6.76
CA GLU A 296 -5.29 -26.02 -5.56
C GLU A 296 -5.43 -24.59 -5.00
N GLN A 297 -4.35 -23.79 -5.03
CA GLN A 297 -4.37 -22.39 -4.61
C GLN A 297 -5.30 -21.56 -5.49
N ALA A 298 -5.21 -21.70 -6.82
CA ALA A 298 -6.11 -21.05 -7.76
C ALA A 298 -7.58 -21.47 -7.53
N THR A 299 -7.83 -22.75 -7.30
CA THR A 299 -9.17 -23.28 -6.99
C THR A 299 -9.75 -22.68 -5.69
N VAL A 300 -8.90 -22.51 -4.66
CA VAL A 300 -9.31 -21.90 -3.39
C VAL A 300 -9.51 -20.38 -3.53
N LEU A 301 -8.65 -19.68 -4.27
CA LEU A 301 -8.82 -18.26 -4.57
C LEU A 301 -10.10 -17.99 -5.36
N GLU A 302 -10.44 -18.86 -6.32
CA GLU A 302 -11.71 -18.78 -7.06
C GLU A 302 -12.92 -18.92 -6.12
N ALA A 303 -12.88 -19.91 -5.22
CA ALA A 303 -13.93 -20.05 -4.21
C ALA A 303 -13.99 -18.84 -3.25
N ALA A 304 -12.85 -18.27 -2.85
CA ALA A 304 -12.81 -17.08 -2.03
C ALA A 304 -13.38 -15.85 -2.76
N ALA A 305 -13.03 -15.65 -4.03
CA ALA A 305 -13.56 -14.59 -4.88
C ALA A 305 -15.08 -14.67 -5.02
N ILE A 306 -15.60 -15.88 -5.31
CA ILE A 306 -17.03 -16.14 -5.39
C ILE A 306 -17.70 -15.93 -4.04
N GLY A 307 -17.10 -16.39 -2.94
CA GLY A 307 -17.59 -16.16 -1.59
C GLY A 307 -17.72 -14.67 -1.26
N ILE A 308 -16.72 -13.86 -1.60
CA ILE A 308 -16.77 -12.40 -1.45
C ILE A 308 -17.92 -11.82 -2.28
N ALA A 309 -18.00 -12.16 -3.57
CA ALA A 309 -19.05 -11.66 -4.46
C ALA A 309 -20.46 -12.00 -3.96
N MET A 310 -20.69 -13.23 -3.47
CA MET A 310 -21.98 -13.65 -2.94
C MET A 310 -22.36 -12.94 -1.62
N VAL A 311 -21.39 -12.54 -0.81
CA VAL A 311 -21.64 -11.73 0.39
C VAL A 311 -21.97 -10.29 0.01
N GLU A 312 -21.25 -9.73 -0.96
CA GLU A 312 -21.47 -8.37 -1.47
C GLU A 312 -22.85 -8.22 -2.14
N SER A 313 -23.28 -9.23 -2.91
CA SER A 313 -24.60 -9.27 -3.55
C SER A 313 -25.74 -9.60 -2.59
N GLY A 314 -25.44 -10.08 -1.38
CA GLY A 314 -26.43 -10.55 -0.41
C GLY A 314 -27.03 -11.93 -0.74
N GLU A 315 -26.46 -12.67 -1.69
CA GLU A 315 -26.86 -14.05 -2.00
C GLU A 315 -26.62 -15.03 -0.84
N ILE A 316 -25.57 -14.78 -0.05
CA ILE A 316 -25.33 -15.49 1.21
C ILE A 316 -25.22 -14.53 2.38
N ASP A 317 -25.84 -14.92 3.49
CA ASP A 317 -25.58 -14.30 4.79
C ASP A 317 -24.29 -14.88 5.35
N ALA A 318 -23.24 -14.07 5.38
CA ALA A 318 -21.95 -14.35 6.02
C ALA A 318 -22.08 -14.30 7.56
N GLY A 319 -21.51 -15.29 8.25
CA GLY A 319 -21.67 -15.47 9.70
C GLY A 319 -20.61 -14.83 10.59
N GLY A 320 -19.56 -14.25 9.98
CA GLY A 320 -18.45 -13.68 10.71
C GLY A 320 -18.71 -12.27 11.22
N ALA A 321 -18.02 -11.90 12.29
CA ALA A 321 -18.20 -10.62 12.97
C ALA A 321 -17.86 -9.41 12.09
N HIS A 322 -17.03 -9.61 11.06
CA HIS A 322 -16.52 -8.58 10.16
C HIS A 322 -17.17 -8.65 8.77
N ALA A 323 -18.24 -9.43 8.59
CA ALA A 323 -18.96 -9.54 7.31
C ALA A 323 -19.46 -8.19 6.77
N SER A 324 -19.69 -7.21 7.65
CA SER A 324 -20.07 -5.84 7.27
C SER A 324 -18.99 -5.09 6.48
N LEU A 325 -17.74 -5.56 6.46
CA LEU A 325 -16.68 -4.99 5.61
C LEU A 325 -16.92 -5.24 4.12
N LEU A 326 -17.69 -6.28 3.78
CA LEU A 326 -18.05 -6.60 2.40
C LEU A 326 -19.44 -6.09 2.04
N ARG A 327 -20.38 -6.08 2.99
CA ARG A 327 -21.75 -5.66 2.71
C ARG A 327 -21.82 -4.15 2.43
N PRO A 328 -22.64 -3.71 1.46
CA PRO A 328 -22.97 -2.31 1.31
C PRO A 328 -23.46 -1.74 2.64
N ARG A 329 -22.92 -0.59 3.05
CA ARG A 329 -23.38 0.06 4.28
C ARG A 329 -24.87 0.37 4.13
N PRO A 330 -25.75 -0.13 5.02
CA PRO A 330 -27.14 0.31 5.01
C PRO A 330 -27.14 1.83 5.14
N TYR A 331 -27.97 2.51 4.34
CA TYR A 331 -28.15 3.94 4.51
C TYR A 331 -28.66 4.21 5.93
N GLU A 332 -27.78 4.71 6.79
CA GLU A 332 -28.17 5.30 8.07
C GLU A 332 -28.68 6.69 7.73
N LEU A 333 -29.97 6.93 8.01
CA LEU A 333 -30.50 8.29 8.07
C LEU A 333 -29.63 9.07 9.04
N VAL A 334 -28.77 9.92 8.51
CA VAL A 334 -28.05 10.91 9.30
C VAL A 334 -29.13 11.76 9.93
N ASP A 335 -29.21 11.77 11.26
CA ASP A 335 -30.05 12.72 11.98
C ASP A 335 -29.70 14.10 11.41
N PRO A 336 -30.65 14.82 10.78
CA PRO A 336 -30.38 16.14 10.19
C PRO A 336 -29.88 17.16 11.24
N GLY A 337 -29.80 16.73 12.50
CA GLY A 337 -29.52 17.54 13.65
C GLY A 337 -30.81 18.18 14.09
N THR A 338 -30.96 18.35 15.40
CA THR A 338 -31.86 19.39 15.87
C THR A 338 -31.25 20.72 15.43
N ALA A 339 -31.94 21.49 14.59
CA ALA A 339 -31.51 22.84 14.25
C ALA A 339 -31.15 23.56 15.56
N PRO A 340 -29.97 24.22 15.66
CA PRO A 340 -29.59 24.89 16.88
C PRO A 340 -30.74 25.81 17.29
N THR A 341 -31.33 25.55 18.46
CA THR A 341 -32.31 26.47 19.03
C THR A 341 -31.60 27.80 19.13
N ARG A 342 -32.09 28.78 18.38
CA ARG A 342 -31.63 30.17 18.47
C ARG A 342 -31.58 30.50 19.95
N SER A 343 -30.37 30.64 20.48
CA SER A 343 -30.15 31.13 21.83
C SER A 343 -30.94 32.42 21.97
N SER A 344 -31.93 32.43 22.85
CA SER A 344 -32.78 33.59 23.15
C SER A 344 -32.07 34.60 24.07
N TYR A 345 -30.74 34.64 24.03
CA TYR A 345 -29.96 35.68 24.69
C TYR A 345 -29.72 36.82 23.69
N PRO A 346 -30.34 38.01 23.88
CA PRO A 346 -29.94 39.18 23.10
C PRO A 346 -28.51 39.54 23.50
N ALA A 347 -27.55 39.30 22.61
CA ALA A 347 -26.25 39.94 22.70
C ALA A 347 -26.48 41.45 22.47
N PRO A 348 -26.07 42.34 23.38
CA PRO A 348 -26.16 43.77 23.13
C PRO A 348 -25.29 44.10 21.92
N GLU A 349 -25.88 44.74 20.90
CA GLU A 349 -25.12 45.33 19.80
C GLU A 349 -24.16 46.36 20.39
N ARG A 350 -22.88 45.98 20.52
CA ARG A 350 -21.81 46.91 20.85
C ARG A 350 -21.40 47.62 19.57
N ASP A 351 -21.57 48.93 19.56
CA ASP A 351 -20.96 49.79 18.56
C ASP A 351 -19.45 49.84 18.82
N LEU A 352 -18.73 48.93 18.18
CA LEU A 352 -17.27 48.81 18.26
C LEU A 352 -16.57 50.12 17.87
N TRP A 353 -17.22 50.98 17.10
CA TRP A 353 -16.69 52.26 16.68
C TRP A 353 -16.83 53.34 17.75
N ALA A 354 -17.94 53.34 18.47
CA ALA A 354 -18.10 54.17 19.67
C ALA A 354 -17.07 53.79 20.75
N ASP A 355 -16.85 52.49 20.97
CA ASP A 355 -15.86 51.99 21.94
C ASP A 355 -14.42 52.38 21.53
N ALA A 356 -14.08 52.27 20.25
CA ALA A 356 -12.77 52.68 19.73
C ALA A 356 -12.53 54.20 19.87
N HIS A 357 -13.55 55.02 19.62
CA HIS A 357 -13.45 56.46 19.77
C HIS A 357 -13.24 56.87 21.25
N ALA A 358 -13.98 56.24 22.16
CA ALA A 358 -13.82 56.46 23.60
C ALA A 358 -12.42 56.06 24.09
N ALA A 359 -11.87 54.96 23.57
CA ALA A 359 -10.51 54.53 23.90
C ALA A 359 -9.44 55.51 23.40
N ALA A 360 -9.61 56.07 22.19
CA ALA A 360 -8.71 57.07 21.64
C ALA A 360 -8.70 58.38 22.47
N GLU A 361 -9.88 58.89 22.84
CA GLU A 361 -10.00 60.06 23.72
C GLU A 361 -9.38 59.83 25.09
N ALA A 362 -9.57 58.64 25.68
CA ALA A 362 -8.95 58.28 26.94
C ALA A 362 -7.41 58.24 26.84
N ALA A 363 -6.86 57.73 25.74
CA ALA A 363 -5.42 57.72 25.49
C ALA A 363 -4.84 59.14 25.35
N ILE A 364 -5.52 60.05 24.66
CA ILE A 364 -5.14 61.46 24.54
C ILE A 364 -5.17 62.15 25.91
N ALA A 365 -6.22 61.93 26.69
CA ALA A 365 -6.34 62.48 28.04
C ALA A 365 -5.24 62.00 28.98
N ALA A 366 -4.89 60.70 28.94
CA ALA A 366 -3.79 60.13 29.71
C ALA A 366 -2.43 60.70 29.28
N ALA A 367 -2.20 60.83 27.97
CA ALA A 367 -0.96 61.36 27.42
C ALA A 367 -0.67 62.82 27.85
N ARG A 368 -1.71 63.64 28.07
CA ARG A 368 -1.53 65.03 28.55
C ARG A 368 -0.89 65.13 29.94
N VAL A 369 -1.10 64.13 30.79
CA VAL A 369 -0.70 64.16 32.20
C VAL A 369 0.40 63.18 32.55
N ASP A 370 0.58 62.13 31.75
CA ASP A 370 1.59 61.09 31.97
C ASP A 370 2.58 60.99 30.78
N PRO A 371 3.87 61.30 31.00
CA PRO A 371 4.93 61.17 30.00
C PRO A 371 5.05 59.77 29.36
N ALA A 372 4.77 58.70 30.12
CA ALA A 372 4.85 57.33 29.60
C ALA A 372 3.71 57.03 28.60
N SER A 373 2.51 57.51 28.91
CA SER A 373 1.34 57.48 28.02
C SER A 373 1.55 58.34 26.77
N ALA A 374 2.16 59.53 26.91
CA ALA A 374 2.55 60.37 25.77
C ALA A 374 3.52 59.65 24.83
N SER A 375 4.52 58.98 25.38
CA SER A 375 5.51 58.22 24.60
C SER A 375 4.88 57.02 23.88
N SER A 376 3.94 56.34 24.54
CA SER A 376 3.20 55.20 23.95
C SER A 376 2.30 55.64 22.80
N LEU A 377 1.56 56.74 22.97
CA LEU A 377 0.72 57.30 21.92
C LEU A 377 1.56 57.77 20.72
N TYR A 378 2.71 58.38 20.98
CA TYR A 378 3.62 58.83 19.92
C TYR A 378 4.18 57.66 19.12
N ASN A 379 4.64 56.59 19.78
CA ASN A 379 5.13 55.39 19.11
C ASN A 379 4.05 54.70 18.28
N PHE A 380 2.81 54.68 18.76
CA PHE A 380 1.67 54.14 18.02
C PHE A 380 1.41 54.92 16.73
N LEU A 381 1.35 56.24 16.80
CA LEU A 381 1.12 57.10 15.62
C LEU A 381 2.31 57.09 14.66
N ARG A 382 3.54 57.07 15.19
CA ARG A 382 4.77 56.96 14.40
C ARG A 382 4.80 55.73 13.50
N TRP A 383 4.21 54.60 13.90
CA TRP A 383 4.13 53.40 13.05
C TRP A 383 3.48 53.74 11.70
N GLY A 384 2.48 54.63 11.68
CA GLY A 384 1.78 55.04 10.47
C GLY A 384 2.57 55.96 9.53
N CYS A 385 3.61 56.65 10.01
CA CYS A 385 4.35 57.65 9.24
C CYS A 385 5.38 56.98 8.32
N ARG A 386 5.35 57.29 7.02
CA ARG A 386 6.27 56.80 5.99
C ARG A 386 7.23 57.86 5.49
N THR A 387 6.99 59.13 5.84
CA THR A 387 7.80 60.28 5.45
C THR A 387 8.12 61.18 6.64
N ALA A 388 9.18 62.00 6.51
CA ALA A 388 9.54 62.97 7.53
C ALA A 388 8.45 64.05 7.74
N ALA A 389 7.73 64.43 6.68
CA ALA A 389 6.64 65.39 6.76
C ALA A 389 5.46 64.87 7.62
N GLU A 390 5.10 63.60 7.48
CA GLU A 390 4.05 62.96 8.30
C GLU A 390 4.47 62.83 9.77
N LEU A 391 5.77 62.70 10.04
CA LEU A 391 6.30 62.68 11.40
C LEU A 391 6.22 64.10 12.02
N ASP A 392 6.57 65.14 11.26
CA ASP A 392 6.45 66.52 11.69
C ASP A 392 4.98 66.91 11.95
N GLU A 393 4.04 66.45 11.13
CA GLU A 393 2.60 66.60 11.39
C GLU A 393 2.17 65.89 12.67
N THR A 394 2.69 64.70 12.94
CA THR A 394 2.42 63.98 14.19
C THR A 394 2.96 64.72 15.40
N VAL A 395 4.17 65.31 15.29
CA VAL A 395 4.72 66.17 16.35
C VAL A 395 3.84 67.41 16.56
N GLN A 396 3.34 68.03 15.48
CA GLN A 396 2.43 69.16 15.61
C GLN A 396 1.10 68.80 16.26
N LEU A 397 0.54 67.63 15.92
CA LEU A 397 -0.69 67.15 16.55
C LEU A 397 -0.53 67.04 18.08
N PHE A 398 0.63 66.62 18.57
CA PHE A 398 0.90 66.56 20.02
C PHE A 398 0.95 67.95 20.65
N LEU A 399 1.56 68.93 19.96
CA LEU A 399 1.60 70.31 20.41
C LEU A 399 0.19 70.94 20.43
N ASP A 400 -0.59 70.76 19.38
CA ASP A 400 -1.97 71.27 19.26
C ASP A 400 -2.89 70.68 20.35
N HIS A 401 -2.68 69.40 20.70
CA HIS A 401 -3.43 68.75 21.77
C HIS A 401 -2.83 68.92 23.17
N GLY A 402 -1.75 69.69 23.33
CA GLY A 402 -1.14 70.01 24.62
C GLY A 402 -0.46 68.81 25.30
N ILE A 403 0.03 67.85 24.53
CA ILE A 403 0.68 66.63 25.02
C ILE A 403 2.21 66.87 25.06
N PRO A 404 2.87 66.72 26.24
CA PRO A 404 4.29 66.99 26.35
C PRO A 404 5.13 65.89 25.66
N LEU A 405 5.96 66.29 24.70
CA LEU A 405 6.98 65.42 24.08
C LEU A 405 8.35 65.71 24.72
N HIS A 406 8.87 64.77 25.50
CA HIS A 406 10.23 64.87 26.03
C HIS A 406 11.24 64.42 24.96
N HIS A 407 11.71 65.40 24.17
CA HIS A 407 12.68 65.27 23.06
C HIS A 407 12.19 64.39 21.89
N PRO A 408 11.95 64.94 20.69
CA PRO A 408 11.79 64.09 19.52
C PRO A 408 13.10 63.31 19.31
N PRO A 409 13.08 61.96 19.30
CA PRO A 409 14.26 61.21 18.90
C PRO A 409 14.53 61.55 17.43
N THR A 410 15.75 62.01 17.16
CA THR A 410 16.30 62.22 15.81
C THR A 410 16.10 61.02 14.90
#